data_AF-A0A6A9UX22-F1
#
_entry.id   AF-A0A6A9UX22-F1
#
_cell.length_a   1.000
_cell.length_b   1.000
_cell.length_c   1.000
_cell.angle_alpha   90.00
_cell.angle_beta   90.00
_cell.angle_gamma   90.00
#
_symmetry.space_group_name_H-M   'P 1'
#
loop_
_entity.id
_entity.type
_entity.pdbx_description
1 polymer ?
#
loop_
_entity_poly.entity_id
_entity_poly.type
_entity_poly.pdbx_seq_one_letter_code
_entity_poly.pdbx_strand_id
1 'polypeptide(L)' 'MGAEWPGVVVQWRRDETGWSALVSWVEDTQSLRVEWVPASRLRRA' A
#
# COMPACT_ATOMS: atom_id res chain seq x y z
N MET A 1 9.71 -12.65 11.88
CA MET A 1 8.29 -12.31 12.08
C MET A 1 8.12 -10.91 11.51
N GLY A 2 7.60 -10.78 10.29
CA GLY A 2 7.43 -9.48 9.64
C GLY A 2 6.25 -8.76 10.29
N ALA A 3 6.51 -7.66 10.99
CA ALA A 3 5.46 -6.80 11.48
C ALA A 3 4.68 -6.24 10.27
N GLU A 4 3.36 -6.34 10.29
CA GLU A 4 2.52 -5.59 9.34
C GLU A 4 2.72 -4.10 9.65
N TRP A 5 3.42 -3.40 8.76
CA TRP A 5 3.60 -1.95 8.90
C TRP A 5 2.30 -1.25 8.46
N PRO A 6 1.74 -0.36 9.29
CA PRO A 6 0.52 0.37 8.94
C PRO A 6 0.82 1.28 7.74
N GLY A 7 0.28 0.90 6.57
CA GLY A 7 0.35 1.71 5.36
C GLY A 7 -0.84 2.64 5.23
N VAL A 8 -0.61 3.82 4.65
CA VAL A 8 -1.65 4.81 4.35
C VAL A 8 -1.94 4.79 2.85
N VAL A 9 -3.21 4.68 2.48
CA VAL A 9 -3.65 4.86 1.09
C VAL A 9 -3.70 6.35 0.78
N VAL A 10 -2.90 6.79 -0.19
CA VAL A 10 -2.79 8.19 -0.61
C VAL A 10 -3.69 8.48 -1.81
N GLN A 11 -3.83 7.51 -2.71
CA GLN A 11 -4.60 7.68 -3.95
C GLN A 11 -5.18 6.35 -4.42
N TRP A 12 -6.33 6.40 -5.08
CA TRP A 12 -6.91 5.27 -5.80
C TRP A 12 -6.85 5.50 -7.31
N ARG A 13 -6.61 4.43 -8.07
CA ARG A 13 -6.77 4.41 -9.53
C ARG A 13 -7.48 3.13 -9.96
N ARG A 14 -8.18 3.21 -11.09
CA ARG A 14 -8.83 2.06 -11.73
C ARG A 14 -8.37 1.95 -13.17
N ASP A 15 -7.99 0.74 -13.58
CA ASP A 15 -7.70 0.37 -14.97
C ASP A 15 -8.54 -0.85 -15.38
N GLU A 16 -8.26 -1.40 -16.56
CA GLU A 16 -8.97 -2.59 -17.11
C GLU A 16 -8.81 -3.84 -16.23
N THR A 17 -7.74 -3.92 -15.44
CA THR A 17 -7.42 -5.07 -14.58
C THR A 17 -7.99 -4.92 -13.17
N GLY A 18 -8.39 -3.71 -12.76
CA GLY A 18 -9.11 -3.47 -11.51
C GLY A 18 -8.67 -2.20 -10.77
N TRP A 19 -8.91 -2.20 -9.45
CA TRP A 19 -8.51 -1.10 -8.56
C TRP A 19 -7.10 -1.32 -8.00
N SER A 20 -6.31 -0.25 -7.99
CA SER A 20 -5.03 -0.17 -7.30
C SER A 20 -5.00 1.06 -6.40
N ALA A 21 -4.24 0.98 -5.31
CA ALA A 21 -3.99 2.09 -4.40
C ALA A 21 -2.51 2.47 -4.41
N LEU A 22 -2.21 3.76 -4.38
CA LEU A 22 -0.89 4.25 -4.03
C LEU A 22 -0.79 4.20 -2.51
N VAL A 23 0.04 3.30 -1.99
CA VAL A 23 0.22 3.08 -0.56
C VAL A 23 1.58 3.63 -0.15
N SER A 24 1.61 4.31 0.99
CA SER A 24 2.82 4.79 1.64
C SER A 24 2.99 4.08 2.98
N TRP A 25 4.15 3.47 3.23
CA TRP A 25 4.46 2.82 4.52
C TRP A 25 5.94 2.93 4.85
N VAL A 26 6.24 2.78 6.15
CA VAL A 26 7.61 2.74 6.66
C VAL A 26 8.13 1.31 6.50
N GLU A 27 9.17 1.12 5.69
CA GLU A 27 9.81 -0.20 5.46
C GLU A 27 10.79 -0.54 6.59
N ASP A 28 11.52 0.46 7.07
CA ASP A 28 12.43 0.41 8.20
C ASP A 28 12.53 1.79 8.87
N THR A 29 13.32 1.93 9.95
CA THR A 29 13.47 3.19 10.70
C THR A 29 13.91 4.42 9.89
N GLN A 30 14.38 4.25 8.65
CA GLN A 30 14.90 5.33 7.81
C GLN A 30 14.27 5.36 6.41
N SER A 31 13.52 4.33 6.02
CA SER A 31 13.00 4.17 4.66
C SER A 31 11.48 4.27 4.60
N LEU A 32 10.99 5.24 3.81
CA LEU A 32 9.59 5.34 3.40
C LEU A 32 9.44 4.76 1.99
N ARG A 33 8.56 3.77 1.83
CA ARG A 33 8.17 3.26 0.51
C ARG A 33 6.84 3.84 0.07
N VAL A 34 6.74 4.10 -1.24
CA VAL A 34 5.50 4.54 -1.89
C VAL A 34 5.33 3.72 -3.17
N GLU A 35 4.30 2.88 -3.24
CA GLU A 35 4.08 2.03 -4.42
C GLU A 35 2.60 1.81 -4.73
N TRP A 36 2.31 1.46 -5.99
CA TRP A 36 0.97 1.03 -6.40
C TRP A 36 0.77 -0.44 -6.05
N VAL A 37 -0.22 -0.70 -5.19
CA VAL A 37 -0.58 -2.03 -4.73
C VAL A 37 -2.00 -2.39 -5.20
N PRO A 38 -2.23 -3.60 -5.74
CA PRO A 38 -3.57 -4.06 -6.08
C PRO A 38 -4.50 -4.07 -4.86
N ALA A 39 -5.74 -3.61 -5.03
CA ALA A 39 -6.70 -3.52 -3.93
C ALA A 39 -6.96 -4.87 -3.22
N SER A 40 -6.82 -5.99 -3.95
CA SER A 40 -6.97 -7.36 -3.42
C SER A 40 -5.91 -7.75 -2.39
N ARG A 41 -4.78 -7.03 -2.32
CA ARG A 41 -3.72 -7.24 -1.33
C ARG A 41 -3.88 -6.37 -0.09
N LEU A 42 -4.79 -5.40 -0.11
CA LEU A 42 -5.01 -4.51 1.03
C LEU A 42 -5.94 -5.18 2.03
N ARG A 43 -5.59 -5.08 3.30
CA ARG A 43 -6.44 -5.51 4.42
C ARG A 43 -6.81 -4.29 5.23
N ARG A 44 -8.06 -4.26 5.69
CA ARG A 44 -8.53 -3.23 6.62
C ARG A 44 -7.94 -3.54 8.00
N ALA A 45 -7.30 -2.55 8.61
CA ALA A 45 -6.87 -2.59 10.00
C ALA A 45 -8.06 -2.46 10.96
#